data_AF-A0A376UEB7-F1
#
_entry.id   AF-A0A376UEB7-F1
#
_cell.length_a   1.000
_cell.length_b   1.000
_cell.length_c   1.000
_cell.angle_alpha   90.00
_cell.angle_beta   90.00
_cell.angle_gamma   90.00
#
_symmetry.space_group_name_H-M   'P 1'
#
loop_
_entity.id
_entity.type
_entity.pdbx_description
1 polymer ?
#
loop_
_entity_poly.entity_id
_entity_poly.type
_entity_poly.pdbx_seq_one_letter_code
_entity_poly.pdbx_strand_id
1 'polypeptide(L)'
;MRSTTSLPAYELTHTVTHNQGNYAAMMADTISRYKEGKPVFYYTWTPYWVSNELKPGKDVVWLQVPFSALPGDKNADTKLPNGANYGFPVSTMHIVANKAWAEKNPAAAKLFAIMQLPVADINAQNAIMHDGKASEGDIQGTLMAGSKPTSSSSMAG
;
A
#
# COMPACT_ATOMS: atom_id res chain seq x y z
N MET A 1 6.61 6.00 6.87
CA MET A 1 7.85 6.25 6.12
C MET A 1 8.09 7.75 6.07
N ARG A 2 9.22 8.27 6.55
CA ARG A 2 9.56 9.70 6.39
C ARG A 2 10.06 9.92 4.96
N SER A 3 9.25 10.53 4.10
CA SER A 3 9.64 10.98 2.75
C SER A 3 10.42 12.32 2.80
N THR A 4 11.33 12.50 3.76
CA THR A 4 12.06 13.77 3.93
C THR A 4 13.25 13.90 3.00
N THR A 5 13.50 12.93 2.11
CA THR A 5 14.73 12.83 1.32
C THR A 5 14.51 13.04 -0.18
N SER A 6 13.35 12.64 -0.71
CA SER A 6 13.12 12.68 -2.16
C SER A 6 12.85 14.09 -2.69
N LEU A 7 12.08 14.93 -1.97
CA LEU A 7 11.83 16.31 -2.42
C LEU A 7 13.12 17.16 -2.48
N PRO A 8 14.01 17.14 -1.47
CA PRO A 8 15.32 17.79 -1.59
C PRO A 8 16.18 17.21 -2.71
N ALA A 9 16.20 15.88 -2.88
CA ALA A 9 16.98 15.24 -3.93
C ALA A 9 16.56 15.70 -5.34
N TYR A 10 15.27 15.97 -5.54
CA TYR A 10 14.74 16.47 -6.80
C TYR A 10 14.63 17.99 -6.87
N GLU A 11 15.21 18.72 -5.92
CA GLU A 11 15.19 20.19 -5.84
C GLU A 11 13.77 20.80 -5.80
N LEU A 12 12.80 20.04 -5.29
CA LEU A 12 11.38 20.42 -5.29
C LEU A 12 10.95 21.21 -4.05
N THR A 13 11.81 21.40 -3.06
CA THR A 13 11.43 22.03 -1.78
C THR A 13 11.01 23.50 -1.90
N HIS A 14 11.31 24.15 -3.02
CA HIS A 14 10.91 25.54 -3.28
C HIS A 14 9.49 25.65 -3.87
N THR A 15 8.97 24.59 -4.46
CA THR A 15 7.70 24.61 -5.21
C THR A 15 6.68 23.58 -4.71
N VAL A 16 7.13 22.60 -3.92
CA VAL A 16 6.31 21.53 -3.36
C VAL A 16 6.41 21.53 -1.85
N THR A 17 5.26 21.72 -1.19
CA THR A 17 5.14 21.59 0.26
C THR A 17 4.70 20.18 0.63
N HIS A 18 5.49 19.49 1.47
CA HIS A 18 5.08 18.22 2.06
C HIS A 18 4.12 18.47 3.23
N ASN A 19 2.83 18.54 2.93
CA ASN A 19 1.78 18.65 3.95
C ASN A 19 1.75 17.36 4.79
N GLN A 20 1.88 17.50 6.11
CA GLN A 20 1.91 16.39 7.06
C GLN A 20 0.86 16.60 8.14
N GLY A 21 0.23 15.51 8.57
CA GLY A 21 -0.85 15.53 9.54
C GLY A 21 -1.59 14.20 9.55
N ASN A 22 -2.90 14.23 9.81
CA ASN A 22 -3.73 13.04 9.67
C ASN A 22 -3.97 12.76 8.17
N TYR A 23 -3.22 11.79 7.63
CA TYR A 23 -3.29 11.42 6.22
C TYR A 23 -4.71 11.07 5.75
N ALA A 24 -5.49 10.33 6.54
CA ALA A 24 -6.84 9.93 6.16
C ALA A 24 -7.78 11.14 6.01
N ALA A 25 -7.70 12.10 6.96
CA ALA A 25 -8.47 13.33 6.88
C ALA A 25 -8.03 14.19 5.68
N MET A 26 -6.72 14.35 5.47
CA MET A 26 -6.18 15.10 4.34
C MET A 26 -6.59 14.49 2.98
N MET A 27 -6.68 13.16 2.90
CA MET A 27 -7.13 12.48 1.70
C MET A 27 -8.63 12.66 1.46
N ALA A 28 -9.46 12.72 2.50
CA ALA A 28 -10.88 13.08 2.36
C ALA A 28 -11.04 14.47 1.73
N ASP A 29 -10.31 15.46 2.23
CA ASP A 29 -10.30 16.83 1.66
C ASP A 29 -9.76 16.84 0.22
N THR A 30 -8.71 16.06 -0.05
CA THR A 30 -8.12 15.92 -1.39
C THR A 30 -9.13 15.34 -2.38
N ILE A 31 -9.88 14.30 -2.00
CA ILE A 31 -10.91 13.69 -2.84
C ILE A 31 -12.08 14.66 -3.06
N SER A 32 -12.49 15.41 -2.03
CA SER A 32 -13.50 16.47 -2.18
C SER A 32 -13.06 17.51 -3.22
N ARG A 33 -11.83 18.00 -3.11
CA ARG A 33 -11.23 18.92 -4.08
C ARG A 33 -11.17 18.35 -5.50
N TYR A 34 -10.84 17.06 -5.65
CA TYR A 34 -10.87 16.37 -6.94
C TYR A 34 -12.29 16.35 -7.53
N LYS A 35 -13.32 16.05 -6.72
CA LYS A 35 -14.73 16.06 -7.13
C LYS A 35 -15.22 17.45 -7.55
N GLU A 36 -14.59 18.52 -7.09
CA GLU A 36 -14.81 19.89 -7.58
C GLU A 36 -14.11 20.19 -8.92
N GLY A 37 -13.45 19.21 -9.55
CA GLY A 37 -12.72 19.37 -10.80
C GLY A 37 -11.39 20.11 -10.66
N LYS A 38 -10.88 20.27 -9.43
CA LYS A 38 -9.62 20.98 -9.17
C LYS A 38 -8.43 20.02 -9.17
N PRO A 39 -7.23 20.50 -9.57
CA PRO A 39 -6.02 19.69 -9.50
C PRO A 39 -5.69 19.24 -8.07
N VAL A 40 -5.23 18.00 -7.96
CA VAL A 40 -4.78 17.37 -6.72
C VAL A 40 -3.41 16.72 -6.93
N PHE A 41 -2.58 16.73 -5.90
CA PHE A 41 -1.28 16.06 -5.87
C PHE A 41 -1.08 15.44 -4.48
N TYR A 42 -0.83 14.14 -4.44
CA TYR A 42 -0.73 13.38 -3.19
C TYR A 42 0.19 12.17 -3.37
N TYR A 43 0.72 11.70 -2.24
CA TYR A 43 1.43 10.44 -2.13
C TYR A 43 0.45 9.38 -1.59
N THR A 44 0.47 8.17 -2.15
CA THR A 44 -0.30 7.02 -1.62
C THR A 44 0.47 5.72 -1.83
N TRP A 45 -0.03 4.63 -1.24
CA TRP A 45 0.50 3.28 -1.39
C TRP A 45 -0.63 2.27 -1.57
N THR A 46 -0.29 1.09 -2.07
CA THR A 46 -1.19 -0.07 -2.09
C THR A 46 -0.60 -1.20 -1.24
N PRO A 47 -1.44 -1.90 -0.44
CA PRO A 47 -2.90 -1.76 -0.36
C PRO A 47 -3.37 -0.62 0.56
N TYR A 48 -4.37 0.15 0.11
CA TYR A 48 -5.07 1.19 0.90
C TYR A 48 -6.35 1.66 0.19
N TRP A 49 -7.33 2.21 0.94
CA TRP A 49 -8.66 2.56 0.43
C TRP A 49 -8.66 3.65 -0.66
N VAL A 50 -7.67 4.56 -0.64
CA VAL A 50 -7.58 5.70 -1.58
C VAL A 50 -7.62 5.27 -3.05
N SER A 51 -7.01 4.13 -3.38
CA SER A 51 -6.94 3.66 -4.78
C SER A 51 -8.29 3.15 -5.32
N ASN A 52 -9.27 2.93 -4.45
CA ASN A 52 -10.65 2.61 -4.86
C ASN A 52 -11.43 3.86 -5.27
N GLU A 53 -11.16 4.99 -4.60
CA GLU A 53 -11.79 6.29 -4.87
C GLU A 53 -11.12 7.01 -6.05
N LEU A 54 -9.79 7.00 -6.11
CA LEU A 54 -8.98 7.64 -7.15
C LEU A 54 -8.23 6.58 -7.95
N LYS A 55 -8.85 6.11 -9.05
CA LYS A 55 -8.35 4.98 -9.82
C LYS A 55 -7.26 5.41 -10.81
N PRO A 56 -6.06 4.81 -10.78
CA PRO A 56 -5.04 5.05 -11.79
C PRO A 56 -5.53 4.75 -13.21
N GLY A 57 -5.22 5.62 -14.16
CA GLY A 57 -5.64 5.51 -15.57
C GLY A 57 -7.08 5.97 -15.85
N LYS A 58 -7.83 6.36 -14.81
CA LYS A 58 -9.15 6.98 -14.94
C LYS A 58 -9.19 8.35 -14.25
N ASP A 59 -8.93 8.37 -12.95
CA ASP A 59 -9.04 9.56 -12.11
C ASP A 59 -7.67 10.22 -11.90
N VAL A 60 -6.61 9.42 -11.83
CA VAL A 60 -5.24 9.87 -11.51
C VAL A 60 -4.20 9.12 -12.33
N VAL A 61 -2.96 9.61 -12.31
CA VAL A 61 -1.80 8.97 -12.92
C VAL A 61 -0.63 8.94 -11.94
N TRP A 62 0.21 7.91 -12.03
CA TRP A 62 1.47 7.85 -11.29
C TRP A 62 2.52 8.72 -11.96
N LEU A 63 3.14 9.62 -11.19
CA LEU A 63 4.27 10.41 -11.67
C LEU A 63 5.56 9.61 -11.55
N GLN A 64 6.38 9.69 -12.59
CA GLN A 64 7.75 9.17 -12.56
C GLN A 64 8.69 10.18 -11.90
N VAL A 65 9.81 9.68 -11.39
CA VAL A 65 10.90 10.49 -10.84
C VAL A 65 12.09 10.49 -11.81
N PRO A 66 12.92 11.55 -11.82
CA PRO A 66 14.04 11.66 -12.75
C PRO A 66 15.16 10.65 -12.48
N PHE A 67 15.34 10.24 -11.22
CA PHE A 67 16.33 9.24 -10.80
C PHE A 67 15.95 8.65 -9.44
N SER A 68 16.59 7.55 -9.04
CA SER A 68 16.33 6.88 -7.77
C SER A 68 16.97 7.63 -6.61
N ALA A 69 16.18 7.94 -5.58
CA ALA A 69 16.66 8.61 -4.37
C ALA A 69 15.89 8.11 -3.13
N LEU A 70 16.43 7.09 -2.46
CA LEU A 70 15.87 6.54 -1.23
C LEU A 70 16.71 6.90 0.00
N PRO A 71 16.09 7.26 1.14
CA PRO A 71 16.82 7.47 2.38
C PRO A 71 17.60 6.22 2.82
N GLY A 72 18.86 6.40 3.17
CA GLY A 72 19.69 5.36 3.76
C GLY A 72 20.33 4.39 2.76
N ASP A 73 19.98 4.46 1.48
CA ASP A 73 20.58 3.66 0.41
C ASP A 73 21.02 4.54 -0.75
N LYS A 74 22.34 4.80 -0.81
CA LYS A 74 22.96 5.61 -1.88
C LYS A 74 23.01 4.89 -3.23
N ASN A 75 22.84 3.57 -3.23
CA ASN A 75 22.94 2.73 -4.42
C ASN A 75 21.56 2.17 -4.84
N ALA A 76 20.48 2.72 -4.27
CA ALA A 76 19.12 2.29 -4.59
C ALA A 76 18.84 2.45 -6.09
N ASP A 77 18.34 1.38 -6.71
CA ASP A 77 17.78 1.42 -8.06
C ASP A 77 16.31 1.01 -7.99
N THR A 78 15.46 1.95 -8.39
CA THR A 78 13.99 1.80 -8.42
C THR A 78 13.45 1.76 -9.84
N LYS A 79 14.34 1.67 -10.85
CA LYS A 79 13.94 1.51 -12.25
C LYS A 79 13.35 0.12 -12.47
N LEU A 80 12.23 0.11 -13.19
CA LEU A 80 11.67 -1.12 -13.73
C LEU A 80 12.48 -1.59 -14.93
N PRO A 81 12.38 -2.87 -15.34
CA PRO A 81 13.09 -3.40 -16.51
C PRO A 81 12.84 -2.63 -17.82
N ASN A 82 11.71 -1.93 -17.93
CA ASN A 82 11.36 -1.10 -19.08
C ASN A 82 11.92 0.34 -19.00
N GLY A 83 12.74 0.64 -17.98
CA GLY A 83 13.36 1.95 -17.77
C GLY A 83 12.49 2.97 -17.02
N ALA A 84 11.21 2.68 -16.78
CA ALA A 84 10.35 3.56 -16.01
C ALA A 84 10.78 3.62 -14.54
N ASN A 85 10.64 4.78 -13.90
CA ASN A 85 11.03 4.96 -12.50
C ASN A 85 9.95 5.71 -11.71
N TYR A 86 9.32 5.03 -10.75
CA TYR A 86 8.29 5.62 -9.88
C TYR A 86 8.83 5.99 -8.48
N GLY A 87 10.15 5.91 -8.29
CA GLY A 87 10.84 6.35 -7.07
C GLY A 87 10.78 5.37 -5.90
N PHE A 88 10.04 4.27 -6.03
CA PHE A 88 9.96 3.21 -5.04
C PHE A 88 10.04 1.83 -5.72
N PRO A 89 10.71 0.84 -5.10
CA PRO A 89 10.66 -0.53 -5.59
C PRO A 89 9.27 -1.13 -5.35
N VAL A 90 8.99 -2.25 -6.03
CA VAL A 90 7.83 -3.09 -5.66
C VAL A 90 7.97 -3.45 -4.18
N SER A 91 7.01 -3.01 -3.38
CA SER A 91 7.07 -3.13 -1.92
C SER A 91 6.41 -4.43 -1.46
N THR A 92 7.02 -5.08 -0.47
CA THR A 92 6.53 -6.32 0.13
C THR A 92 6.28 -6.13 1.62
N MET A 93 5.24 -6.78 2.13
CA MET A 93 4.97 -6.87 3.57
C MET A 93 5.41 -8.23 4.07
N HIS A 94 6.08 -8.25 5.22
CA HIS A 94 6.59 -9.47 5.83
C HIS A 94 6.05 -9.63 7.24
N ILE A 95 5.75 -10.86 7.62
CA ILE A 95 5.53 -11.20 9.02
C ILE A 95 6.91 -11.25 9.69
N VAL A 96 7.10 -10.43 10.71
CA VAL A 96 8.32 -10.40 11.51
C VAL A 96 7.98 -10.85 12.92
N ALA A 97 8.75 -11.80 13.45
CA ALA A 97 8.56 -12.34 14.78
C ALA A 97 9.84 -12.19 15.63
N ASN A 98 9.69 -12.15 16.95
CA ASN A 98 10.83 -12.25 17.85
C ASN A 98 11.56 -13.59 17.62
N LYS A 99 12.88 -13.54 17.45
CA LYS A 99 13.70 -14.70 17.10
C LYS A 99 13.58 -15.85 18.10
N ALA A 100 13.78 -15.56 19.39
CA ALA A 100 13.72 -16.58 20.44
C ALA A 100 12.32 -17.20 20.57
N TRP A 101 11.26 -16.41 20.31
CA TRP A 101 9.90 -16.94 20.28
C TRP A 101 9.68 -17.86 19.07
N ALA A 102 10.13 -17.47 17.88
CA ALA A 102 9.96 -18.27 16.67
C ALA A 102 10.71 -19.61 16.75
N GLU A 103 11.92 -19.62 17.34
CA GLU A 103 12.70 -20.83 17.61
C GLU A 103 11.97 -21.80 18.55
N LYS A 104 11.23 -21.27 19.54
CA LYS A 104 10.41 -22.07 20.47
C LYS A 104 9.05 -22.50 19.89
N ASN A 105 8.62 -21.91 18.76
CA ASN A 105 7.31 -22.16 18.15
C ASN A 105 7.46 -22.50 16.66
N PRO A 106 8.08 -23.65 16.32
CA PRO A 106 8.45 -23.98 14.94
C PRO A 106 7.26 -24.10 13.99
N ALA A 107 6.10 -24.54 14.46
CA ALA A 107 4.88 -24.61 13.66
C ALA A 107 4.40 -23.21 13.23
N ALA A 108 4.36 -22.25 14.16
CA ALA A 108 4.00 -20.87 13.86
C ALA A 108 5.06 -20.18 12.98
N ALA A 109 6.35 -20.44 13.23
CA ALA A 109 7.43 -19.94 12.38
C ALA A 109 7.28 -20.45 10.93
N LYS A 110 6.92 -21.74 10.75
CA LYS A 110 6.67 -22.29 9.42
C LYS A 110 5.46 -21.63 8.76
N LEU A 111 4.37 -21.42 9.50
CA LEU A 111 3.20 -20.69 9.01
C LEU A 111 3.60 -19.28 8.53
N PHE A 112 4.32 -18.50 9.35
CA PHE A 112 4.76 -17.15 8.99
C PHE A 112 5.65 -17.11 7.75
N ALA A 113 6.45 -18.16 7.52
CA ALA A 113 7.33 -18.25 6.36
C ALA A 113 6.59 -18.59 5.04
N ILE A 114 5.43 -19.25 5.11
CA ILE A 114 4.70 -19.71 3.92
C ILE A 114 3.41 -18.93 3.67
N MET A 115 2.92 -18.17 4.65
CA MET A 115 1.68 -17.44 4.53
C MET A 115 1.83 -16.31 3.51
N GLN A 116 0.89 -16.26 2.57
CA GLN A 116 0.77 -15.20 1.57
C GLN A 116 -0.65 -14.66 1.62
N LEU A 117 -0.78 -13.35 1.54
CA LEU A 117 -2.07 -12.67 1.46
C LEU A 117 -2.08 -11.80 0.21
N PRO A 118 -2.99 -12.06 -0.76
CA PRO A 118 -3.08 -11.25 -1.97
C PRO A 118 -3.39 -9.79 -1.66
N VAL A 119 -2.67 -8.87 -2.31
CA VAL A 119 -2.88 -7.42 -2.17
C VAL A 119 -4.32 -7.02 -2.56
N ALA A 120 -4.93 -7.73 -3.51
CA ALA A 120 -6.31 -7.51 -3.93
C ALA A 120 -7.31 -7.71 -2.79
N ASP A 121 -7.13 -8.74 -1.96
CA ASP A 121 -8.01 -9.04 -0.84
C ASP A 121 -7.89 -7.98 0.26
N ILE A 122 -6.66 -7.50 0.51
CA ILE A 122 -6.41 -6.40 1.46
C ILE A 122 -7.05 -5.10 0.94
N ASN A 123 -6.97 -4.82 -0.36
CA ASN A 123 -7.64 -3.66 -0.97
C ASN A 123 -9.17 -3.74 -0.85
N ALA A 124 -9.76 -4.91 -1.07
CA ALA A 124 -11.19 -5.13 -0.92
C ALA A 124 -11.63 -4.94 0.54
N GLN A 125 -10.87 -5.48 1.49
CA GLN A 125 -11.15 -5.34 2.92
C GLN A 125 -11.05 -3.86 3.36
N ASN A 126 -10.02 -3.14 2.91
CA ASN A 126 -9.88 -1.71 3.18
C ASN A 126 -11.04 -0.88 2.60
N ALA A 127 -11.59 -1.29 1.44
CA ALA A 127 -12.77 -0.65 0.84
C ALA A 127 -14.00 -0.82 1.74
N ILE A 128 -14.26 -2.04 2.20
CA ILE A 128 -15.39 -2.37 3.08
C ILE A 128 -15.31 -1.57 4.38
N MET A 129 -14.11 -1.43 4.95
CA MET A 129 -13.89 -0.57 6.12
C MET A 129 -14.22 0.90 5.83
N HIS A 130 -13.78 1.42 4.69
CA HIS A 130 -14.07 2.79 4.28
C HIS A 130 -15.58 3.03 4.09
N ASP A 131 -16.30 2.04 3.56
CA ASP A 131 -17.76 2.07 3.37
C ASP A 131 -18.56 1.97 4.69
N GLY A 132 -17.88 1.96 5.84
CA GLY A 132 -18.48 2.06 7.17
C GLY A 132 -18.52 0.75 7.96
N LYS A 133 -17.97 -0.35 7.44
CA LYS A 133 -17.85 -1.64 8.14
C LYS A 133 -16.46 -1.78 8.78
N ALA A 134 -16.15 -0.88 9.71
CA ALA A 134 -14.83 -0.73 10.31
C ALA A 134 -14.76 -1.10 11.80
N SER A 135 -15.82 -1.67 12.39
CA SER A 135 -15.76 -2.15 13.77
C SER A 135 -14.87 -3.38 13.90
N GLU A 136 -14.40 -3.70 15.12
CA GLU A 136 -13.65 -4.93 15.39
C GLU A 136 -14.42 -6.18 14.93
N GLY A 137 -15.72 -6.21 15.16
CA GLY A 137 -16.60 -7.30 14.72
C GLY A 137 -16.70 -7.42 13.20
N ASP A 138 -16.75 -6.29 12.48
CA ASP A 138 -16.77 -6.28 11.01
C ASP A 138 -15.45 -6.81 10.44
N ILE A 139 -14.31 -6.35 10.98
CA ILE A 139 -12.97 -6.78 10.56
C ILE A 139 -12.82 -8.28 10.81
N GLN A 140 -13.19 -8.77 11.99
CA GLN A 140 -13.15 -10.20 12.31
C GLN A 140 -14.04 -11.02 11.36
N GLY A 141 -15.23 -10.51 11.03
CA GLY A 141 -16.14 -11.15 10.08
C GLY A 141 -15.54 -11.31 8.67
N THR A 142 -14.86 -10.27 8.17
CA THR A 142 -14.19 -10.32 6.85
C THR A 142 -13.03 -11.32 6.81
N LEU A 143 -12.27 -11.47 7.90
CA LEU A 143 -11.21 -12.47 8.03
C LEU A 143 -11.75 -13.90 7.93
N MET A 144 -12.89 -14.17 8.59
CA MET A 144 -13.54 -15.50 8.59
C MET A 144 -14.17 -15.85 7.23
N ALA A 145 -14.64 -14.86 6.47
CA ALA A 145 -15.18 -15.06 5.13
C ALA A 145 -14.07 -15.42 4.12
N GLY A 146 -12.90 -14.77 4.19
CA GLY A 146 -11.75 -15.03 3.33
C GLY A 146 -10.96 -16.30 3.67
N SER A 147 -11.12 -16.84 4.89
CA SER A 147 -10.48 -18.09 5.34
C SER A 147 -11.35 -19.35 5.16
N LYS A 148 -12.53 -19.24 4.52
CA LYS A 148 -13.24 -20.41 4.04
C LYS A 148 -12.38 -21.13 2.99
N PRO A 149 -12.05 -22.42 3.16
CA PRO A 149 -11.25 -23.13 2.19
C PRO A 149 -11.98 -23.16 0.85
N THR A 150 -11.40 -22.53 -0.16
CA THR A 150 -11.73 -22.78 -1.57
C THR A 150 -11.25 -24.17 -1.95
N SER A 151 -11.90 -25.19 -1.38
CA SER A 151 -11.77 -26.56 -1.85
C SER A 151 -12.59 -26.70 -3.13
N SER A 152 -12.06 -26.18 -4.25
CA SER A 152 -12.52 -26.62 -5.56
C SER A 152 -11.97 -28.03 -5.79
N SER A 153 -12.64 -29.02 -5.22
CA SER A 153 -12.53 -30.39 -5.72
C SER A 153 -13.31 -30.47 -7.04
N SER A 154 -12.63 -30.12 -8.13
CA SER A 154 -13.05 -30.60 -9.45
C SER A 154 -12.49 -32.02 -9.59
N MET A 155 -13.29 -33.01 -9.19
CA MET A 155 -13.19 -34.33 -9.81
C MET A 155 -13.89 -34.25 -11.16
N ALA A 156 -13.10 -34.25 -12.22
CA ALA A 156 -13.52 -34.61 -13.57
C ALA A 156 -12.29 -35.14 -14.32
N GLY A 157 -12.29 -36.43 -14.62
CA GLY A 157 -11.25 -37.13 -15.39
C GLY A 157 -10.84 -38.44 -14.75
#